data_AF-A0A9W4XJ46-F1
#
_entry.id   AF-A0A9W4XJ46-F1
#
_cell.length_a   1.000
_cell.length_b   1.000
_cell.length_c   1.000
_cell.angle_alpha   90.00
_cell.angle_beta   90.00
_cell.angle_gamma   90.00
#
_symmetry.space_group_name_H-M   'P 1'
#
loop_
_entity.id
_entity.type
_entity.pdbx_description
1 polymer ?
#
loop_
_entity_poly.entity_id
_entity_poly.type
_entity_poly.pdbx_seq_one_letter_code
_entity_poly.pdbx_strand_id
1 'polypeptide(L)'
;MVEAKTRVVEFQDVKPEDFVRFLEYAYCHDYTIPSYMEDKETSPPALEHPASPEFEGVPPAPAPAPAPAPPPPIADEPAPEIVEGVSVFVEERWDIPRKKKKGKPSLRSGFDKLSYLSTGDPKAGMLQSFEPQYNSSSRQNFIPVFLAHARLYTFANMHLVQPLKSLTLHKLHKTLRGFQLYDRRVGDVLELARYAYDHGPDRTSQGGIDDLRNLVVQYIACELDTIGKHRDFRYLMEEGGEFVGDFWGIVQMNLVSRLTGVVI
;
A
#
# COMPACT_ATOMS: atom_id res chain seq x y z
N MET A 1 16.80 37.25 -22.47
CA MET A 1 15.59 36.67 -21.84
C MET A 1 14.99 37.70 -20.90
N VAL A 2 13.66 37.74 -20.79
CA VAL A 2 12.95 38.62 -19.82
C VAL A 2 13.36 38.27 -18.39
N GLU A 3 13.51 36.98 -18.08
CA GLU A 3 13.89 36.49 -16.76
C GLU A 3 15.26 37.00 -16.31
N ALA A 4 16.24 37.06 -17.22
CA ALA A 4 17.56 37.61 -16.92
C ALA A 4 17.52 39.11 -16.58
N LYS A 5 16.54 39.85 -17.12
CA LYS A 5 16.35 41.28 -16.84
C LYS A 5 15.57 41.49 -15.54
N THR A 6 14.55 40.68 -15.28
CA THR A 6 13.72 40.76 -14.07
C THR A 6 14.37 40.07 -12.87
N ARG A 7 15.35 39.18 -13.09
CA ARG A 7 15.94 38.27 -12.10
C ARG A 7 14.89 37.38 -11.42
N VAL A 8 13.81 37.08 -12.13
CA VAL A 8 12.69 36.26 -11.67
C VAL A 8 12.36 35.24 -12.74
N VAL A 9 12.20 33.99 -12.34
CA VAL A 9 11.66 32.90 -13.14
C VAL A 9 10.38 32.43 -12.46
N GLU A 10 9.32 32.24 -13.23
CA GLU A 10 8.02 31.77 -12.75
C GLU A 10 7.75 30.37 -13.30
N PHE A 11 7.47 29.42 -12.40
CA PHE A 11 7.13 28.05 -12.77
C PHE A 11 5.61 27.87 -12.63
N GLN A 12 4.87 28.03 -13.72
CA GLN A 12 3.40 27.97 -13.70
C GLN A 12 2.87 26.56 -13.38
N ASP A 13 3.59 25.52 -13.78
CA ASP A 13 3.16 24.12 -13.66
C ASP A 13 3.69 23.42 -12.39
N VAL A 14 4.36 24.16 -11.49
CA VAL A 14 5.00 23.60 -10.29
C VAL A 14 4.30 24.12 -9.05
N LYS A 15 3.70 23.21 -8.28
CA LYS A 15 3.09 23.57 -7.00
C LYS A 15 4.17 23.99 -6.00
N PRO A 16 3.88 24.94 -5.09
CA PRO A 16 4.85 25.38 -4.08
C PRO A 16 5.47 24.22 -3.29
N GLU A 17 4.68 23.19 -2.97
CA GLU A 17 5.15 22.04 -2.20
C GLU A 17 6.12 21.16 -3.00
N ASP A 18 5.94 21.05 -4.32
CA ASP A 18 6.85 20.29 -5.17
C ASP A 18 8.15 21.07 -5.39
N PHE A 19 8.06 22.40 -5.50
CA PHE A 19 9.24 23.25 -5.55
C PHE A 19 10.06 23.19 -4.25
N VAL A 20 9.41 23.17 -3.08
CA VAL A 20 10.09 22.98 -1.80
C VAL A 20 10.86 21.66 -1.77
N ARG A 21 10.28 20.56 -2.28
CA ARG A 21 10.98 19.26 -2.39
C ARG A 21 12.19 19.31 -3.31
N PHE A 22 12.09 20.04 -4.42
CA PHE A 22 13.24 20.28 -5.29
C PHE A 22 14.35 21.06 -4.56
N LEU A 23 14.00 22.08 -3.77
CA LEU A 23 14.97 22.80 -2.95
C LEU A 23 15.60 21.90 -1.88
N GLU A 24 14.81 21.10 -1.16
CA GLU A 24 15.33 20.10 -0.22
C GLU A 24 16.34 19.18 -0.91
N TYR A 25 16.00 18.68 -2.09
CA TYR A 25 16.92 17.87 -2.88
C TYR A 25 18.20 18.61 -3.24
N ALA A 26 18.12 19.89 -3.66
CA ALA A 26 19.31 20.67 -4.02
C ALA A 26 20.29 20.84 -2.84
N TYR A 27 19.80 20.91 -1.60
CA TYR A 27 20.63 21.06 -0.40
C TYR A 27 21.02 19.73 0.25
N CYS A 28 20.12 18.74 0.26
CA CYS A 28 20.27 17.50 1.02
C CYS A 28 20.50 16.25 0.15
N HIS A 29 20.41 16.40 -1.18
CA HIS A 29 20.40 15.29 -2.16
C HIS A 29 19.26 14.29 -1.94
N ASP A 30 18.25 14.71 -1.18
CA ASP A 30 17.06 13.94 -0.85
C ASP A 30 15.90 14.91 -0.51
N TYR A 31 14.66 14.43 -0.48
CA TYR A 31 13.49 15.25 -0.22
C TYR A 31 12.46 14.54 0.66
N THR A 32 11.68 15.34 1.37
CA THR A 32 10.65 14.88 2.30
C THR A 32 9.45 14.28 1.56
N ILE A 33 9.05 13.09 2.02
CA ILE A 33 7.95 12.33 1.44
C ILE A 33 6.63 13.08 1.70
N PRO A 34 5.73 13.18 0.70
CA PRO A 34 4.43 13.77 0.93
C PRO A 34 3.60 12.96 1.91
N SER A 35 2.75 13.65 2.67
CA SER A 35 1.79 12.99 3.55
C SER A 35 0.61 12.47 2.74
N TYR A 36 0.10 11.29 3.12
CA TYR A 36 -1.23 10.84 2.72
C TYR A 36 -2.30 11.71 3.38
N MET A 37 -3.52 11.65 2.85
CA MET A 37 -4.71 12.22 3.48
C MET A 37 -5.54 11.10 4.10
N GLU A 38 -6.29 11.39 5.16
CA GLU A 38 -7.26 10.44 5.70
C GLU A 38 -8.67 10.79 5.23
N ASP A 39 -9.35 9.82 4.62
CA ASP A 39 -10.74 9.98 4.26
C ASP A 39 -11.59 10.07 5.55
N LYS A 40 -12.40 11.13 5.63
CA LYS A 40 -13.40 11.27 6.69
C LYS A 40 -14.40 10.10 6.60
N GLU A 41 -14.88 9.65 7.76
CA GLU A 41 -16.02 8.74 7.80
C GLU A 41 -17.21 9.43 7.16
N THR A 42 -17.57 9.01 5.95
CA THR A 42 -18.92 9.23 5.47
C THR A 42 -19.75 8.21 6.21
N SER A 43 -20.43 8.63 7.28
CA SER A 43 -21.62 7.91 7.74
C SER A 43 -22.47 7.64 6.50
N PRO A 44 -23.01 6.42 6.31
CA PRO A 44 -23.90 6.16 5.20
C PRO A 44 -24.96 7.27 5.20
N PRO A 45 -25.25 7.94 4.06
CA PRO A 45 -26.43 8.78 4.01
C PRO A 45 -27.58 7.90 4.48
N ALA A 46 -28.26 8.33 5.55
CA ALA A 46 -29.51 7.73 5.96
C ALA A 46 -30.33 7.64 4.68
N LEU A 47 -30.66 6.41 4.26
CA LEU A 47 -31.55 6.20 3.14
C LEU A 47 -32.87 6.85 3.56
N GLU A 48 -33.10 8.08 3.11
CA GLU A 48 -34.44 8.62 3.00
C GLU A 48 -35.09 7.79 1.90
N HIS A 49 -35.74 6.70 2.31
CA HIS A 49 -36.62 5.94 1.45
C HIS A 49 -37.72 6.89 0.99
N PRO A 50 -37.86 7.19 -0.31
CA PRO A 50 -39.07 7.81 -0.81
C PRO A 50 -40.19 6.78 -0.64
N ALA A 51 -41.27 7.19 0.02
CA ALA A 51 -42.47 6.41 0.22
C ALA A 51 -42.95 5.81 -1.12
N SER A 52 -42.98 4.48 -1.20
CA SER A 52 -43.69 3.76 -2.26
C SER A 52 -45.15 3.59 -1.86
N PRO A 53 -46.10 3.76 -2.80
CA PRO A 53 -47.52 3.76 -2.50
C PRO A 53 -48.06 2.35 -2.19
N GLU A 54 -49.11 2.39 -1.39
CA GLU A 54 -49.86 1.31 -0.78
C GLU A 54 -50.48 0.35 -1.81
N PHE A 55 -50.33 -0.96 -1.57
CA PHE A 55 -51.21 -1.98 -2.15
C PHE A 55 -51.90 -2.73 -1.01
N GLU A 56 -53.23 -2.68 -1.02
CA GLU A 56 -54.12 -3.23 -0.01
C GLU A 56 -54.15 -4.77 0.00
N GLY A 57 -54.16 -5.33 1.21
CA GLY A 57 -55.13 -6.38 1.57
C GLY A 57 -54.70 -7.85 1.49
N VAL A 58 -54.13 -8.39 2.57
CA VAL A 58 -54.34 -9.79 3.01
C VAL A 58 -54.52 -9.81 4.53
N PRO A 59 -55.59 -10.44 5.08
CA PRO A 59 -55.97 -10.36 6.50
C PRO A 59 -55.10 -11.22 7.44
N PRO A 60 -55.12 -10.94 8.76
CA PRO A 60 -54.15 -11.45 9.72
C PRO A 60 -54.55 -12.80 10.33
N ALA A 61 -53.56 -13.68 10.55
CA ALA A 61 -53.69 -14.86 11.40
C ALA A 61 -53.05 -14.61 12.78
N PRO A 62 -53.63 -15.11 13.89
CA PRO A 62 -53.33 -14.67 15.24
C PRO A 62 -52.08 -15.32 15.85
N ALA A 63 -51.40 -14.57 16.71
CA ALA A 63 -50.25 -14.99 17.50
C ALA A 63 -50.60 -15.95 18.66
N PRO A 64 -49.63 -16.75 19.12
CA PRO A 64 -49.45 -16.87 20.57
C PRO A 64 -47.97 -16.89 21.01
N ALA A 65 -47.66 -15.96 21.94
CA ALA A 65 -46.98 -16.09 23.25
C ALA A 65 -45.65 -16.89 23.45
N PRO A 66 -44.90 -16.61 24.54
CA PRO A 66 -43.44 -16.59 24.57
C PRO A 66 -42.75 -17.86 25.08
N ALA A 67 -41.43 -17.90 24.86
CA ALA A 67 -40.48 -18.97 25.20
C ALA A 67 -40.34 -19.31 26.70
N PRO A 68 -39.81 -20.50 27.03
CA PRO A 68 -39.07 -20.73 28.27
C PRO A 68 -37.59 -21.09 28.04
N ALA A 69 -36.74 -20.55 28.90
CA ALA A 69 -35.29 -20.78 29.00
C ALA A 69 -34.96 -22.00 29.91
N PRO A 70 -33.68 -22.41 30.07
CA PRO A 70 -33.24 -23.80 30.30
C PRO A 70 -33.20 -24.24 31.78
N PRO A 71 -33.08 -25.56 32.07
CA PRO A 71 -32.75 -26.06 33.40
C PRO A 71 -31.22 -26.23 33.69
N PRO A 72 -30.81 -26.22 34.98
CA PRO A 72 -29.42 -26.08 35.48
C PRO A 72 -28.66 -27.43 35.68
N PRO A 73 -27.36 -27.42 36.07
CA PRO A 73 -26.50 -28.61 36.13
C PRO A 73 -26.59 -29.32 37.49
N ILE A 74 -26.28 -30.62 37.50
CA ILE A 74 -26.13 -31.41 38.73
C ILE A 74 -24.77 -32.11 38.71
N ALA A 75 -23.98 -31.84 39.74
CA ALA A 75 -22.78 -32.56 40.13
C ALA A 75 -23.16 -33.62 41.19
N ASP A 76 -22.53 -34.80 41.15
CA ASP A 76 -21.64 -35.30 42.20
C ASP A 76 -21.23 -36.77 41.98
N GLU A 77 -19.98 -37.04 42.38
CA GLU A 77 -19.27 -38.31 42.66
C GLU A 77 -20.05 -39.31 43.56
N PRO A 78 -19.63 -40.59 43.82
CA PRO A 78 -18.23 -41.07 43.98
C PRO A 78 -17.88 -42.50 43.46
N ALA A 79 -16.59 -42.85 43.61
CA ALA A 79 -15.94 -44.16 43.41
C ALA A 79 -16.38 -45.26 44.41
N PRO A 80 -16.05 -46.56 44.21
CA PRO A 80 -14.78 -47.14 44.74
C PRO A 80 -14.19 -48.31 43.86
N GLU A 81 -12.85 -48.46 43.72
CA GLU A 81 -11.87 -49.32 44.44
C GLU A 81 -11.55 -50.76 43.89
N ILE A 82 -10.25 -50.96 43.56
CA ILE A 82 -9.33 -52.12 43.82
C ILE A 82 -9.64 -53.47 43.07
N VAL A 83 -8.73 -54.27 42.46
CA VAL A 83 -7.45 -54.89 42.93
C VAL A 83 -6.62 -55.54 41.78
N GLU A 84 -5.27 -55.49 41.93
CA GLU A 84 -4.19 -56.48 41.62
C GLU A 84 -3.98 -57.10 40.22
N GLY A 85 -2.77 -57.31 39.67
CA GLY A 85 -1.34 -57.25 40.10
C GLY A 85 -0.47 -57.38 38.81
N VAL A 86 0.87 -57.29 38.73
CA VAL A 86 2.03 -57.57 39.61
C VAL A 86 3.25 -56.77 39.10
N SER A 87 4.22 -56.53 40.00
CA SER A 87 5.53 -55.83 39.96
C SER A 87 6.49 -56.22 38.80
N VAL A 88 7.48 -55.41 38.38
CA VAL A 88 8.80 -55.15 39.06
C VAL A 88 9.43 -53.81 38.59
N PHE A 89 9.93 -53.01 39.54
CA PHE A 89 10.80 -51.83 39.38
C PHE A 89 12.28 -52.22 39.18
N VAL A 90 13.04 -51.53 38.31
CA VAL A 90 14.38 -50.95 38.59
C VAL A 90 14.75 -49.83 37.56
N GLU A 91 15.13 -48.67 38.11
CA GLU A 91 15.91 -47.50 37.64
C GLU A 91 15.45 -46.52 36.55
N GLU A 92 15.07 -45.34 37.06
CA GLU A 92 14.96 -44.05 36.38
C GLU A 92 16.27 -43.57 35.76
N ARG A 93 16.24 -43.29 34.45
CA ARG A 93 17.15 -42.36 33.78
C ARG A 93 16.34 -41.18 33.27
N TRP A 94 16.33 -40.08 34.01
CA TRP A 94 15.64 -38.85 33.62
C TRP A 94 16.39 -38.19 32.44
N ASP A 95 15.86 -38.32 31.24
CA ASP A 95 16.26 -37.51 30.08
C ASP A 95 15.71 -36.08 30.24
N ILE A 96 16.56 -35.16 30.69
CA ILE A 96 16.22 -33.73 30.78
C ILE A 96 16.21 -33.10 29.38
N PRO A 97 15.15 -32.39 28.96
CA PRO A 97 15.13 -31.68 27.68
C PRO A 97 16.22 -30.61 27.62
N ARG A 98 17.16 -30.74 26.66
CA ARG A 98 18.21 -29.75 26.41
C ARG A 98 17.60 -28.42 25.98
N LYS A 99 17.41 -27.49 26.92
CA LYS A 99 17.16 -26.07 26.60
C LYS A 99 18.39 -25.52 25.87
N LYS A 100 18.21 -25.11 24.61
CA LYS A 100 19.23 -24.40 23.83
C LYS A 100 19.63 -23.13 24.60
N LYS A 101 20.87 -23.09 25.11
CA LYS A 101 21.43 -21.89 25.73
C LYS A 101 21.51 -20.79 24.65
N LYS A 102 20.72 -19.73 24.80
CA LYS A 102 20.92 -18.49 24.02
C LYS A 102 22.33 -17.98 24.35
N GLY A 103 23.20 -17.92 23.36
CA GLY A 103 24.57 -17.41 23.53
C GLY A 103 24.55 -16.00 24.09
N LYS A 104 25.54 -15.67 24.93
CA LYS A 104 25.72 -14.29 25.43
C LYS A 104 25.89 -13.36 24.21
N PRO A 105 25.23 -12.20 24.17
CA PRO A 105 25.45 -11.23 23.10
C PRO A 105 26.94 -10.88 23.05
N SER A 106 27.55 -11.00 21.87
CA SER A 106 28.95 -10.63 21.69
C SER A 106 29.12 -9.14 21.99
N LEU A 107 30.28 -8.73 22.51
CA LEU A 107 30.61 -7.29 22.65
C LEU A 107 30.42 -6.55 21.32
N ARG A 108 30.67 -7.26 20.21
CA ARG A 108 30.43 -6.79 18.85
C ARG A 108 28.97 -6.40 18.58
N SER A 109 28.00 -7.18 19.09
CA SER A 109 26.57 -6.86 18.93
C SER A 109 26.13 -5.59 19.66
N GLY A 110 26.85 -5.16 20.70
CA GLY A 110 26.65 -3.86 21.34
C GLY A 110 27.20 -2.73 20.48
N PHE A 111 28.42 -2.91 19.94
CA PHE A 111 29.05 -1.97 19.03
C PHE A 111 28.23 -1.75 17.74
N ASP A 112 27.72 -2.83 17.13
CA ASP A 112 26.93 -2.75 15.89
C ASP A 112 25.56 -2.04 16.06
N LYS A 113 25.11 -1.83 17.30
CA LYS A 113 23.86 -1.12 17.62
C LYS A 113 24.08 0.34 18.01
N LEU A 114 25.32 0.82 18.06
CA LEU A 114 25.61 2.21 18.39
C LEU A 114 25.07 3.13 17.29
N SER A 115 24.05 3.92 17.63
CA SER A 115 23.62 5.08 16.85
C SER A 115 24.06 6.34 17.58
N TYR A 116 24.76 7.22 16.87
CA TYR A 116 25.15 8.53 17.37
C TYR A 116 24.10 9.62 17.07
N LEU A 117 23.13 9.30 16.21
CA LEU A 117 21.96 10.13 16.00
C LEU A 117 20.88 9.65 16.95
N SER A 118 20.48 10.52 17.86
CA SER A 118 19.41 10.26 18.81
C SER A 118 18.06 10.51 18.16
N THR A 119 17.02 9.82 18.65
CA THR A 119 15.63 9.91 18.15
C THR A 119 15.02 11.32 18.25
N GLY A 120 15.70 12.30 18.86
CA GLY A 120 15.30 13.71 18.91
C GLY A 120 16.19 14.68 18.13
N ASP A 121 17.27 14.21 17.49
CA ASP A 121 18.16 15.08 16.73
C ASP A 121 17.45 15.58 15.45
N PRO A 122 17.56 16.87 15.09
CA PRO A 122 16.93 17.41 13.89
C PRO A 122 17.29 16.64 12.61
N LYS A 123 18.57 16.21 12.50
CA LYS A 123 19.06 15.42 11.38
C LYS A 123 18.43 14.02 11.33
N ALA A 124 18.20 13.39 12.48
CA ALA A 124 17.54 12.08 12.53
C ALA A 124 16.08 12.19 12.07
N GLY A 125 15.36 13.21 12.53
CA GLY A 125 13.98 13.47 12.09
C GLY A 125 13.89 13.78 10.58
N MET A 126 14.82 14.59 10.06
CA MET A 126 14.89 14.89 8.64
C MET A 126 15.12 13.64 7.80
N LEU A 127 16.12 12.81 8.15
CA LEU A 127 16.39 11.55 7.44
C LEU A 127 15.18 10.59 7.50
N GLN A 128 14.49 10.54 8.63
CA GLN A 128 13.27 9.75 8.75
C GLN A 128 12.14 10.25 7.84
N SER A 129 12.04 11.57 7.65
CA SER A 129 11.04 12.19 6.76
C SER A 129 11.30 11.90 5.28
N PHE A 130 12.52 11.50 4.93
CA PHE A 130 12.89 11.12 3.57
C PHE A 130 12.52 9.66 3.26
N GLU A 131 12.24 8.83 4.25
CA GLU A 131 11.89 7.44 4.00
C GLU A 131 10.44 7.29 3.52
N PRO A 132 10.20 6.60 2.39
CA PRO A 132 8.86 6.33 1.89
C PRO A 132 7.96 5.69 2.95
N GLN A 133 6.74 6.23 3.06
CA GLN A 133 5.71 5.74 3.96
C GLN A 133 4.73 4.85 3.20
N TYR A 134 4.07 3.95 3.92
CA TYR A 134 3.10 3.01 3.37
C TYR A 134 1.79 3.13 4.12
N ASN A 135 0.70 2.70 3.49
CA ASN A 135 -0.59 2.66 4.15
C ASN A 135 -0.72 1.44 5.07
N SER A 136 -1.39 1.67 6.19
CA SER A 136 -1.80 0.66 7.17
C SER A 136 -3.33 0.50 7.23
N SER A 137 -4.08 1.35 6.52
CA SER A 137 -5.54 1.25 6.47
C SER A 137 -6.13 1.68 5.12
N SER A 138 -7.33 1.20 4.83
CA SER A 138 -8.10 1.55 3.62
C SER A 138 -8.59 3.01 3.57
N ARG A 139 -8.38 3.78 4.65
CA ARG A 139 -8.78 5.19 4.75
C ARG A 139 -7.68 6.15 4.32
N GLN A 140 -6.45 5.67 4.20
CA GLN A 140 -5.31 6.51 3.85
C GLN A 140 -5.24 6.66 2.34
N ASN A 141 -5.55 7.87 1.87
CA ASN A 141 -5.52 8.30 0.50
C ASN A 141 -4.10 8.70 0.09
N PHE A 142 -3.54 7.93 -0.85
CA PHE A 142 -2.18 8.06 -1.34
C PHE A 142 -2.07 8.83 -2.66
N ILE A 143 -3.18 9.28 -3.26
CA ILE A 143 -3.18 10.21 -4.41
C ILE A 143 -2.18 11.37 -4.21
N PRO A 144 -2.20 12.14 -3.10
CA PRO A 144 -1.25 13.25 -2.93
C PRO A 144 0.20 12.77 -2.90
N VAL A 145 0.48 11.57 -2.38
CA VAL A 145 1.83 10.99 -2.29
C VAL A 145 2.33 10.58 -3.67
N PHE A 146 1.53 9.79 -4.38
CA PHE A 146 1.85 9.32 -5.72
C PHE A 146 2.02 10.48 -6.69
N LEU A 147 1.09 11.42 -6.70
CA LEU A 147 1.15 12.56 -7.61
C LEU A 147 2.31 13.51 -7.30
N ALA A 148 2.74 13.68 -6.04
CA ALA A 148 3.92 14.52 -5.79
C ALA A 148 5.20 13.87 -6.33
N HIS A 149 5.36 12.54 -6.19
CA HIS A 149 6.50 11.85 -6.79
C HIS A 149 6.48 11.94 -8.32
N ALA A 150 5.31 11.74 -8.94
CA ALA A 150 5.16 11.80 -10.38
C ALA A 150 5.35 13.23 -10.94
N ARG A 151 4.85 14.26 -10.25
CA ARG A 151 5.09 15.67 -10.59
C ARG A 151 6.56 16.03 -10.47
N LEU A 152 7.23 15.63 -9.38
CA LEU A 152 8.66 15.89 -9.19
C LEU A 152 9.52 15.13 -10.20
N TYR A 153 9.13 13.91 -10.60
CA TYR A 153 9.74 13.17 -11.69
C TYR A 153 9.63 13.93 -13.01
N THR A 154 8.43 14.40 -13.34
CA THR A 154 8.15 15.16 -14.57
C THR A 154 8.97 16.44 -14.59
N PHE A 155 8.98 17.19 -13.49
CA PHE A 155 9.82 18.37 -13.29
C PHE A 155 11.31 18.07 -13.50
N ALA A 156 11.82 17.02 -12.85
CA ALA A 156 13.22 16.62 -12.98
C ALA A 156 13.58 16.23 -14.42
N ASN A 157 12.66 15.57 -15.13
CA ASN A 157 12.84 15.23 -16.54
C ASN A 157 12.87 16.49 -17.42
N MET A 158 11.89 17.39 -17.25
CA MET A 158 11.80 18.66 -18.00
C MET A 158 13.04 19.54 -17.82
N HIS A 159 13.60 19.57 -16.61
CA HIS A 159 14.79 20.35 -16.29
C HIS A 159 16.11 19.55 -16.37
N LEU A 160 16.06 18.33 -16.90
CA LEU A 160 17.22 17.46 -17.11
C LEU A 160 18.04 17.16 -15.84
N VAL A 161 17.39 17.15 -14.68
CA VAL A 161 17.98 16.82 -13.38
C VAL A 161 17.92 15.30 -13.18
N GLN A 162 18.73 14.56 -13.94
CA GLN A 162 18.68 13.09 -14.01
C GLN A 162 18.76 12.38 -12.65
N PRO A 163 19.62 12.78 -11.68
CA PRO A 163 19.66 12.06 -10.42
C PRO A 163 18.40 12.27 -9.57
N LEU A 164 17.70 13.41 -9.70
CA LEU A 164 16.40 13.63 -9.08
C LEU A 164 15.30 12.81 -9.79
N LYS A 165 15.35 12.71 -11.12
CA LYS A 165 14.45 11.83 -11.91
C LYS A 165 14.56 10.38 -11.42
N SER A 166 15.77 9.86 -11.26
CA SER A 166 15.99 8.52 -10.74
C SER A 166 15.55 8.36 -9.28
N LEU A 167 15.83 9.34 -8.43
CA LEU A 167 15.44 9.32 -7.01
C LEU A 167 13.91 9.34 -6.83
N THR A 168 13.20 10.16 -7.61
CA THR A 168 11.74 10.24 -7.57
C THR A 168 11.10 8.93 -8.01
N LEU A 169 11.60 8.34 -9.08
CA LEU A 169 11.13 7.02 -9.52
C LEU A 169 11.42 5.92 -8.50
N HIS A 170 12.63 5.93 -7.91
CA HIS A 170 13.01 4.98 -6.87
C HIS A 170 12.08 5.05 -5.65
N LYS A 171 11.80 6.27 -5.17
CA LYS A 171 10.91 6.48 -4.03
C LYS A 171 9.48 6.10 -4.36
N LEU A 172 8.97 6.45 -5.54
CA LEU A 172 7.64 6.03 -5.99
C LEU A 172 7.52 4.50 -6.04
N HIS A 173 8.50 3.82 -6.63
CA HIS A 173 8.53 2.35 -6.66
C HIS A 173 8.56 1.76 -5.24
N LYS A 174 9.37 2.32 -4.33
CA LYS A 174 9.40 1.88 -2.92
C LYS A 174 8.04 2.08 -2.25
N THR A 175 7.40 3.24 -2.44
CA THR A 175 6.04 3.53 -1.94
C THR A 175 5.02 2.51 -2.47
N LEU A 176 4.99 2.27 -3.79
CA LEU A 176 4.09 1.29 -4.41
C LEU A 176 4.35 -0.15 -3.93
N ARG A 177 5.62 -0.53 -3.76
CA ARG A 177 6.00 -1.86 -3.28
C ARG A 177 5.48 -2.15 -1.86
N GLY A 178 5.43 -1.14 -0.99
CA GLY A 178 4.88 -1.28 0.35
C GLY A 178 3.39 -0.94 0.45
N PHE A 179 2.78 -0.46 -0.63
CA PHE A 179 1.37 -0.05 -0.66
C PHE A 179 0.45 -1.26 -0.61
N GLN A 180 -0.41 -1.31 0.41
CA GLN A 180 -1.48 -2.28 0.52
C GLN A 180 -2.66 -1.84 -0.34
N LEU A 181 -2.91 -2.57 -1.42
CA LEU A 181 -3.99 -2.25 -2.34
C LEU A 181 -5.35 -2.72 -1.78
N TYR A 182 -6.02 -1.82 -1.07
CA TYR A 182 -7.42 -2.00 -0.70
C TYR A 182 -8.32 -1.69 -1.91
N ASP A 183 -9.48 -2.35 -2.00
CA ASP A 183 -10.47 -2.09 -3.07
C ASP A 183 -10.83 -0.59 -3.16
N ARG A 184 -11.07 0.05 -2.01
CA ARG A 184 -11.33 1.49 -1.90
C ARG A 184 -10.19 2.38 -2.42
N ARG A 185 -8.97 1.85 -2.57
CA ARG A 185 -7.74 2.57 -2.95
C ARG A 185 -7.26 2.27 -4.37
N VAL A 186 -7.99 1.45 -5.13
CA VAL A 186 -7.70 1.24 -6.56
C VAL A 186 -7.69 2.57 -7.31
N GLY A 187 -8.62 3.48 -6.99
CA GLY A 187 -8.67 4.82 -7.57
C GLY A 187 -7.37 5.61 -7.41
N ASP A 188 -6.64 5.44 -6.30
CA ASP A 188 -5.39 6.15 -6.05
C ASP A 188 -4.31 5.79 -7.09
N VAL A 189 -4.25 4.52 -7.49
CA VAL A 189 -3.32 4.00 -8.48
C VAL A 189 -3.74 4.38 -9.90
N LEU A 190 -5.05 4.38 -10.18
CA LEU A 190 -5.56 4.78 -11.49
C LEU A 190 -5.35 6.28 -11.73
N GLU A 191 -5.46 7.11 -10.70
CA GLU A 191 -5.15 8.54 -10.79
C GLU A 191 -3.67 8.78 -11.08
N LEU A 192 -2.78 7.97 -10.49
CA LEU A 192 -1.36 7.97 -10.84
C LEU A 192 -1.13 7.57 -12.31
N ALA A 193 -1.87 6.58 -12.81
CA ALA A 193 -1.79 6.18 -14.22
C ALA A 193 -2.22 7.30 -15.15
N ARG A 194 -3.37 7.93 -14.90
CA ARG A 194 -3.83 9.10 -15.67
C ARG A 194 -2.77 10.18 -15.71
N TYR A 195 -2.25 10.58 -14.54
CA TYR A 195 -1.19 11.57 -14.48
C TYR A 195 0.05 11.18 -15.31
N ALA A 196 0.52 9.93 -15.20
CA ALA A 196 1.71 9.46 -15.92
C ALA A 196 1.56 9.48 -17.45
N TYR A 197 0.36 9.25 -17.97
CA TYR A 197 0.08 9.28 -19.40
C TYR A 197 -0.30 10.67 -19.93
N ASP A 198 -0.90 11.52 -19.09
CA ASP A 198 -1.28 12.88 -19.46
C ASP A 198 -0.11 13.87 -19.38
N HIS A 199 0.78 13.71 -18.39
CA HIS A 199 1.84 14.68 -18.07
C HIS A 199 3.24 14.09 -18.14
N GLY A 200 3.37 12.76 -18.12
CA GLY A 200 4.66 12.10 -18.23
C GLY A 200 5.29 12.29 -19.62
N PRO A 201 6.61 12.11 -19.74
CA PRO A 201 7.31 12.22 -21.02
C PRO A 201 6.65 11.34 -22.08
N ASP A 202 6.53 11.87 -23.29
CA ASP A 202 6.05 11.11 -24.44
C ASP A 202 7.00 9.97 -24.78
N ARG A 203 6.55 9.02 -25.60
CA ARG A 203 7.37 7.89 -26.05
C ARG A 203 8.69 8.40 -26.62
N THR A 204 9.76 7.66 -26.29
CA THR A 204 11.06 7.93 -26.90
C THR A 204 10.97 7.78 -28.42
N SER A 205 11.91 8.36 -29.16
CA SER A 205 11.92 8.27 -30.64
C SER A 205 11.98 6.84 -31.19
N GLN A 206 12.29 5.85 -30.34
CA GLN A 206 12.29 4.42 -30.67
C GLN A 206 10.98 3.71 -30.26
N GLY A 207 9.96 4.45 -29.85
CA GLY A 207 8.70 3.92 -29.33
C GLY A 207 8.80 3.33 -27.92
N GLY A 208 9.93 3.53 -27.22
CA GLY A 208 10.12 3.03 -25.86
C GLY A 208 9.26 3.81 -24.86
N ILE A 209 8.62 3.06 -23.97
CA ILE A 209 7.83 3.56 -22.83
C ILE A 209 8.73 4.31 -21.84
N ASP A 210 8.27 5.46 -21.34
CA ASP A 210 8.98 6.21 -20.29
C ASP A 210 8.99 5.42 -18.96
N ASP A 211 10.03 5.61 -18.15
CA ASP A 211 10.21 4.82 -16.92
C ASP A 211 9.08 5.02 -15.91
N LEU A 212 8.48 6.22 -15.82
CA LEU A 212 7.34 6.47 -14.94
C LEU A 212 6.12 5.69 -15.44
N ARG A 213 5.81 5.79 -16.73
CA ARG A 213 4.69 5.06 -17.33
C ARG A 213 4.88 3.56 -17.12
N ASN A 214 6.07 3.05 -17.42
CA ASN A 214 6.45 1.65 -17.26
C ASN A 214 6.28 1.14 -15.82
N LEU A 215 6.79 1.89 -14.83
CA LEU A 215 6.62 1.53 -13.42
C LEU A 215 5.13 1.40 -13.04
N VAL A 216 4.31 2.37 -13.44
CA VAL A 216 2.89 2.41 -13.08
C VAL A 216 2.14 1.27 -13.75
N VAL A 217 2.36 1.05 -15.05
CA VAL A 217 1.65 -0.01 -15.79
C VAL A 217 2.09 -1.40 -15.35
N GLN A 218 3.36 -1.60 -14.98
CA GLN A 218 3.82 -2.86 -14.38
C GLN A 218 3.15 -3.12 -13.03
N TYR A 219 3.05 -2.11 -12.17
CA TYR A 219 2.35 -2.26 -10.89
C TYR A 219 0.88 -2.65 -11.10
N ILE A 220 0.19 -1.99 -12.03
CA ILE A 220 -1.21 -2.31 -12.35
C ILE A 220 -1.35 -3.74 -12.89
N ALA A 221 -0.42 -4.19 -13.74
CA ALA A 221 -0.41 -5.56 -14.25
C ALA A 221 -0.13 -6.59 -13.15
N CYS A 222 0.74 -6.29 -12.18
CA CYS A 222 1.00 -7.16 -11.02
C CYS A 222 -0.23 -7.30 -10.12
N GLU A 223 -1.00 -6.22 -9.95
CA GLU A 223 -2.19 -6.17 -9.10
C GLU A 223 -3.52 -6.40 -9.87
N LEU A 224 -3.43 -7.04 -11.05
CA LEU A 224 -4.56 -7.20 -11.96
C LEU A 224 -5.74 -7.95 -11.35
N ASP A 225 -5.50 -8.89 -10.43
CA ASP A 225 -6.56 -9.66 -9.77
C ASP A 225 -7.48 -8.77 -8.92
N THR A 226 -6.96 -7.66 -8.42
CA THR A 226 -7.71 -6.67 -7.63
C THR A 226 -8.20 -5.53 -8.54
N ILE A 227 -7.28 -4.89 -9.27
CA ILE A 227 -7.58 -3.72 -10.10
C ILE A 227 -8.50 -4.08 -11.27
N GLY A 228 -8.28 -5.23 -11.91
CA GLY A 228 -9.02 -5.66 -13.10
C GLY A 228 -10.52 -5.89 -12.88
N LYS A 229 -10.93 -6.13 -11.62
CA LYS A 229 -12.34 -6.29 -11.24
C LYS A 229 -13.01 -4.96 -10.89
N HIS A 230 -12.23 -3.91 -10.63
CA HIS A 230 -12.73 -2.63 -10.19
C HIS A 230 -13.37 -1.86 -11.35
N ARG A 231 -14.54 -1.25 -11.12
CA ARG A 231 -15.28 -0.53 -12.17
C ARG A 231 -14.48 0.64 -12.77
N ASP A 232 -13.71 1.35 -11.95
CA ASP A 232 -12.96 2.52 -12.41
C ASP A 232 -11.81 2.13 -13.34
N PHE A 233 -11.28 0.90 -13.22
CA PHE A 233 -10.31 0.38 -14.18
C PHE A 233 -10.95 0.14 -15.54
N ARG A 234 -12.20 -0.34 -15.57
CA ARG A 234 -12.95 -0.47 -16.83
C ARG A 234 -13.12 0.89 -17.52
N TYR A 235 -13.48 1.92 -16.78
CA TYR A 235 -13.59 3.28 -17.35
C TYR A 235 -12.25 3.76 -17.92
N LEU A 236 -11.14 3.56 -17.20
CA LEU A 236 -9.80 3.88 -17.72
C LEU A 236 -9.47 3.12 -19.02
N MET A 237 -9.90 1.87 -19.15
CA MET A 237 -9.70 1.09 -20.38
C MET A 237 -10.59 1.57 -21.54
N GLU A 238 -11.80 2.07 -21.24
CA GLU A 238 -12.74 2.64 -22.22
C GLU A 238 -12.32 4.03 -22.71
N GLU A 239 -11.61 4.80 -21.87
CA GLU A 239 -10.97 6.08 -22.26
C GLU A 239 -9.95 5.90 -23.40
N GLY A 240 -9.32 4.72 -23.49
CA GLY A 240 -8.36 4.39 -24.54
C GLY A 240 -6.98 5.01 -24.32
N GLY A 241 -6.29 5.35 -25.42
CA GLY A 241 -4.96 5.96 -25.38
C GLY A 241 -3.80 4.97 -25.26
N GLU A 242 -2.59 5.49 -25.08
CA GLU A 242 -1.36 4.70 -25.06
C GLU A 242 -1.30 3.73 -23.86
N PHE A 243 -1.96 4.09 -22.75
CA PHE A 243 -2.05 3.25 -21.55
C PHE A 243 -2.55 1.84 -21.86
N VAL A 244 -3.61 1.72 -22.65
CA VAL A 244 -4.23 0.42 -22.98
C VAL A 244 -3.27 -0.47 -23.75
N GLY A 245 -2.53 0.12 -24.70
CA GLY A 245 -1.53 -0.60 -25.50
C GLY A 245 -0.35 -1.09 -24.65
N ASP A 246 0.18 -0.22 -23.81
CA ASP A 246 1.30 -0.53 -22.92
C ASP A 246 0.91 -1.59 -21.87
N PHE A 247 -0.30 -1.45 -21.30
CA PHE A 247 -0.87 -2.42 -20.36
C PHE A 247 -1.03 -3.80 -21.01
N TRP A 248 -1.65 -3.86 -22.18
CA TRP A 248 -1.84 -5.12 -22.88
C TRP A 248 -0.50 -5.76 -23.26
N GLY A 249 0.48 -4.96 -23.70
CA GLY A 249 1.83 -5.44 -24.00
C GLY A 249 2.48 -6.15 -22.81
N ILE A 250 2.41 -5.55 -21.62
CA ILE A 250 2.97 -6.13 -20.40
C ILE A 250 2.20 -7.39 -19.97
N VAL A 251 0.88 -7.37 -19.99
CA VAL A 251 0.07 -8.54 -19.61
C VAL A 251 0.32 -9.70 -20.57
N GLN A 252 0.36 -9.44 -21.88
CA GLN A 252 0.66 -10.44 -22.88
C GLN A 252 2.05 -11.05 -22.68
N MET A 253 3.07 -10.23 -22.44
CA MET A 253 4.42 -10.72 -22.14
C MET A 253 4.45 -11.64 -20.91
N ASN A 254 3.79 -11.24 -19.82
CA ASN A 254 3.71 -12.04 -18.60
C ASN A 254 2.98 -13.38 -18.81
N LEU A 255 1.88 -13.38 -19.58
CA LEU A 255 1.16 -14.61 -19.93
C LEU A 255 2.01 -15.54 -20.79
N VAL A 256 2.71 -15.01 -21.78
CA VAL A 256 3.61 -15.79 -22.64
C VAL A 256 4.75 -16.38 -21.82
N SER A 257 5.41 -15.61 -20.95
CA SER A 257 6.48 -16.10 -20.07
C SER A 257 6.02 -17.24 -19.15
N ARG A 258 4.79 -17.16 -18.62
CA ARG A 258 4.19 -18.24 -17.81
C ARG A 258 3.93 -19.51 -18.63
N LEU A 259 3.57 -19.39 -19.90
CA LEU A 259 3.31 -20.52 -20.80
C LEU A 259 4.60 -21.16 -21.33
N THR A 260 5.66 -20.38 -21.52
CA THR A 260 6.95 -20.87 -22.04
C THR A 260 7.93 -21.29 -20.96
N GLY A 261 7.63 -21.04 -19.68
CA GLY A 261 8.47 -21.41 -18.53
C GLY A 261 9.72 -20.55 -18.38
N VAL A 262 9.79 -19.39 -19.05
CA VAL A 262 10.91 -18.45 -18.96
C VAL A 262 10.58 -17.42 -17.89
N VAL A 263 11.24 -17.52 -16.73
CA VAL A 263 11.19 -16.50 -15.68
C VAL A 263 12.18 -15.39 -16.04
N ILE A 264 11.70 -14.15 -16.15
CA ILE A 264 12.53 -12.95 -16.36
C ILE A 264 12.96 -12.40 -15.00
#